data_AF-A0A9N8WC45-F1
#
_entry.id   AF-A0A9N8WC45-F1
#
_cell.length_a   1.000
_cell.length_b   1.000
_cell.length_c   1.000
_cell.angle_alpha   90.00
_cell.angle_beta   90.00
_cell.angle_gamma   90.00
#
_symmetry.space_group_name_H-M   'P 1'
#
loop_
_entity.id
_entity.type
_entity.pdbx_description
1 polymer ?
#
loop_
_entity_poly.entity_id
_entity_poly.type
_entity_poly.pdbx_seq_one_letter_code
_entity_poly.pdbx_strand_id
1 'polypeptide(L)'
;MTNISPNICFEPILNNILDRLDQKDLYSMILLNKQFYNIVVVELYKKPIFTNIKSFEKCSNTLKERKNYASYIDHLDLTLMSEEDRLEITDPKLTPFIYTQGISKLRILNVYGCRLLTNGFARLLASSNLMELIYLDLGQCVHIRAPFISQIVKNCIRLMYLGMQGMRLEHFVVYGEEITDFDDGEIDVGWVDQLAIDIIDNLPDLRIDVRMCFGRTDIFLQKLSSNSNLEILYTKCT
;
A
#
# COMPACT_ATOMS: atom_id res chain seq x y z
N MET A 1 -31.66 -39.02 20.87
CA MET A 1 -30.26 -38.58 20.74
C MET A 1 -30.24 -37.42 19.76
N THR A 2 -30.26 -36.20 20.28
CA THR A 2 -30.28 -34.97 19.49
C THR A 2 -28.86 -34.70 18.97
N ASN A 3 -28.69 -34.80 17.66
CA ASN A 3 -27.51 -34.31 16.94
C ASN A 3 -27.46 -32.78 17.07
N ILE A 4 -26.65 -32.31 18.02
CA ILE A 4 -26.28 -30.91 18.12
C ILE A 4 -25.10 -30.71 17.16
N SER A 5 -25.33 -30.00 16.06
CA SER A 5 -24.31 -29.54 15.12
C SER A 5 -23.26 -28.70 15.89
N PRO A 6 -21.97 -29.12 16.01
CA PRO A 6 -21.01 -28.43 16.86
C PRO A 6 -20.44 -27.12 16.26
N ASN A 7 -20.79 -26.78 15.02
CA ASN A 7 -19.98 -25.87 14.19
C ASN A 7 -20.29 -24.38 14.32
N ILE A 8 -21.23 -23.93 15.15
CA ILE A 8 -21.73 -22.54 15.06
C ILE A 8 -21.09 -21.57 16.07
N CYS A 9 -20.37 -22.06 17.10
CA CYS A 9 -19.78 -21.18 18.14
C CYS A 9 -18.25 -21.17 18.21
N PHE A 10 -17.54 -22.00 17.42
CA PHE A 10 -16.10 -22.13 17.59
C PHE A 10 -15.30 -21.08 16.79
N GLU A 11 -15.77 -20.69 15.60
CA GLU A 11 -15.02 -19.79 14.72
C GLU A 11 -14.79 -18.38 15.28
N PRO A 12 -15.78 -17.69 15.90
CA PRO A 12 -15.56 -16.34 16.43
C PRO A 12 -14.59 -16.32 17.61
N ILE A 13 -14.64 -17.34 18.46
CA ILE A 13 -13.74 -17.48 19.61
C ILE A 13 -12.34 -17.83 19.11
N LEU A 14 -12.24 -18.75 18.15
CA LEU A 14 -10.97 -19.13 17.56
C LEU A 14 -10.30 -17.93 16.89
N ASN A 15 -11.02 -17.13 16.09
CA ASN A 15 -10.47 -15.93 15.47
C ASN A 15 -9.92 -14.94 16.52
N ASN A 16 -10.63 -14.74 17.63
CA ASN A 16 -10.14 -13.90 18.73
C ASN A 16 -8.86 -14.43 19.40
N ILE A 17 -8.68 -15.75 19.42
CA ILE A 17 -7.45 -16.38 19.92
C ILE A 17 -6.34 -16.22 18.88
N LEU A 18 -6.62 -16.52 17.61
CA LEU A 18 -5.65 -16.45 16.52
C LEU A 18 -5.08 -15.03 16.34
N ASP A 19 -5.92 -14.00 16.49
CA ASP A 19 -5.51 -12.58 16.44
C ASP A 19 -4.46 -12.22 17.52
N ARG A 20 -4.26 -13.06 18.55
CA ARG A 20 -3.32 -12.84 19.67
C ARG A 20 -2.08 -13.71 19.61
N LEU A 21 -1.99 -14.63 18.65
CA LEU A 21 -0.86 -15.54 18.51
C LEU A 21 0.23 -14.95 17.63
N ASP A 22 1.48 -15.34 17.90
CA ASP A 22 2.59 -14.99 17.03
C ASP A 22 2.62 -15.89 15.78
N GLN A 23 3.41 -15.51 14.79
CA GLN A 23 3.50 -16.24 13.52
C GLN A 23 4.00 -17.69 13.71
N LYS A 24 4.85 -17.94 14.71
CA LYS A 24 5.42 -19.26 14.99
C LYS A 24 4.37 -20.21 15.56
N ASP A 25 3.52 -19.71 16.44
CA ASP A 25 2.39 -20.45 16.99
C ASP A 25 1.38 -20.78 15.89
N LEU A 26 1.05 -19.81 15.03
CA LEU A 26 0.19 -20.03 13.88
C LEU A 26 0.76 -21.11 12.92
N TYR A 27 2.07 -21.12 12.66
CA TYR A 27 2.71 -22.21 11.89
C TYR A 27 2.62 -23.58 12.56
N SER A 28 2.62 -23.64 13.89
CA SER A 28 2.43 -24.90 14.61
C SER A 28 0.97 -25.38 14.49
N MET A 29 0.01 -24.45 14.49
CA MET A 29 -1.42 -24.76 14.41
C MET A 29 -1.86 -25.30 13.05
N ILE A 30 -1.26 -24.85 11.94
CA ILE A 30 -1.59 -25.38 10.61
C ILE A 30 -1.26 -26.88 10.46
N LEU A 31 -0.42 -27.43 11.32
CA LEU A 31 -0.02 -28.85 11.31
C LEU A 31 -0.98 -29.77 12.08
N LEU A 32 -1.94 -29.21 12.82
CA LEU A 32 -2.83 -29.99 13.70
C LEU A 32 -3.85 -30.81 12.90
N ASN A 33 -4.67 -30.16 12.07
CA ASN A 33 -5.63 -30.80 11.18
C ASN A 33 -6.14 -29.84 10.08
N LYS A 34 -6.91 -30.37 9.13
CA LYS A 34 -7.45 -29.62 7.98
C LYS A 34 -8.36 -28.44 8.37
N GLN A 35 -9.13 -28.55 9.45
CA GLN A 35 -10.00 -27.46 9.89
C GLN A 35 -9.17 -26.29 10.43
N PHE A 36 -8.19 -26.58 11.30
CA PHE A 36 -7.24 -25.57 11.77
C PHE A 36 -6.45 -24.96 10.62
N TYR A 37 -5.97 -25.77 9.67
CA TYR A 37 -5.30 -25.28 8.47
C TYR A 37 -6.13 -24.22 7.73
N ASN A 38 -7.41 -24.51 7.45
CA ASN A 38 -8.27 -23.61 6.69
C ASN A 38 -8.53 -22.27 7.39
N ILE A 39 -8.58 -22.24 8.72
CA ILE A 39 -8.86 -21.03 9.50
C ILE A 39 -7.56 -20.25 9.74
N VAL A 40 -6.50 -20.95 10.16
CA VAL A 40 -5.20 -20.36 10.50
C VAL A 40 -4.49 -19.80 9.27
N VAL A 41 -4.63 -20.43 8.09
CA VAL A 41 -4.01 -19.90 6.86
C VAL A 41 -4.55 -18.52 6.49
N VAL A 42 -5.83 -18.24 6.79
CA VAL A 42 -6.40 -16.91 6.57
C VAL A 42 -5.70 -15.90 7.47
N GLU A 43 -5.54 -16.21 8.76
CA GLU A 43 -4.89 -15.31 9.72
C GLU A 43 -3.38 -15.12 9.42
N LEU A 44 -2.68 -16.18 9.03
CA LEU A 44 -1.26 -16.12 8.64
C LEU A 44 -1.01 -15.17 7.45
N TYR A 45 -1.91 -15.18 6.47
CA TYR A 45 -1.79 -14.33 5.27
C TYR A 45 -2.47 -12.98 5.44
N LYS A 46 -3.21 -12.73 6.52
CA LYS A 46 -3.86 -11.44 6.75
C LYS A 46 -2.85 -10.32 6.95
N LYS A 47 -1.81 -10.58 7.75
CA LYS A 47 -0.74 -9.63 8.07
C LYS A 47 0.64 -10.31 7.97
N PRO A 48 1.10 -10.65 6.75
CA PRO A 48 2.38 -11.31 6.58
C PRO A 48 3.51 -10.41 7.08
N ILE A 49 4.36 -10.96 7.96
CA ILE A 49 5.53 -10.27 8.50
C ILE A 49 6.75 -10.66 7.68
N PHE A 50 7.46 -9.65 7.18
CA PHE A 50 8.71 -9.83 6.45
C PHE A 50 9.85 -9.11 7.16
N THR A 51 10.88 -9.86 7.53
CA THR A 51 12.12 -9.31 8.10
C THR A 51 13.28 -9.35 7.11
N ASN A 52 13.10 -10.06 5.99
CA ASN A 52 14.11 -10.15 4.93
C ASN A 52 13.51 -10.45 3.55
N ILE A 53 14.26 -10.12 2.50
CA ILE A 53 13.84 -10.29 1.09
C ILE A 53 13.50 -11.74 0.74
N LYS A 54 14.23 -12.72 1.28
CA LYS A 54 13.99 -14.15 1.00
C LYS A 54 12.62 -14.61 1.49
N SER A 55 12.19 -14.13 2.66
CA SER A 55 10.86 -14.43 3.20
C SER A 55 9.74 -13.80 2.36
N PHE A 56 9.95 -12.57 1.90
CA PHE A 56 9.06 -11.87 0.99
C PHE A 56 8.92 -12.62 -0.34
N GLU A 57 10.03 -13.01 -0.96
CA GLU A 57 10.02 -13.71 -2.26
C GLU A 57 9.34 -15.08 -2.19
N LYS A 58 9.54 -15.83 -1.10
CA LYS A 58 8.81 -17.08 -0.87
C LYS A 58 7.30 -16.86 -0.81
N CYS A 59 6.86 -15.82 -0.11
CA CYS A 59 5.44 -15.47 -0.05
C CYS A 59 4.94 -15.02 -1.44
N SER A 60 5.65 -14.11 -2.11
CA SER A 60 5.34 -13.64 -3.46
C SER A 60 5.15 -14.79 -4.45
N ASN A 61 6.07 -15.78 -4.44
CA ASN A 61 5.96 -16.97 -5.28
C ASN A 61 4.77 -17.85 -4.89
N THR A 62 4.48 -18.00 -3.60
CA THR A 62 3.29 -18.73 -3.13
C THR A 62 2.01 -18.05 -3.61
N LEU A 63 1.94 -16.72 -3.63
CA LEU A 63 0.77 -15.97 -4.13
C LEU A 63 0.60 -16.11 -5.65
N LYS A 64 1.70 -16.26 -6.41
CA LYS A 64 1.63 -16.57 -7.85
C LYS A 64 0.96 -17.92 -8.11
N GLU A 65 1.29 -18.92 -7.30
CA GLU A 65 0.73 -20.28 -7.41
C GLU A 65 -0.69 -20.38 -6.83
N ARG A 66 -0.92 -19.72 -5.69
CA ARG A 66 -2.18 -19.76 -4.92
C ARG A 66 -2.81 -18.38 -4.85
N LYS A 67 -3.36 -17.95 -5.98
CA LYS A 67 -3.92 -16.59 -6.17
C LYS A 67 -5.00 -16.21 -5.16
N ASN A 68 -5.72 -17.19 -4.59
CA ASN A 68 -6.75 -16.93 -3.59
C ASN A 68 -6.18 -16.43 -2.25
N TYR A 69 -4.90 -16.70 -1.94
CA TYR A 69 -4.32 -16.29 -0.65
C TYR A 69 -4.09 -14.79 -0.55
N ALA A 70 -3.85 -14.13 -1.68
CA ALA A 70 -3.71 -12.68 -1.70
C ALA A 70 -5.02 -11.96 -1.28
N SER A 71 -6.19 -12.63 -1.42
CA SER A 71 -7.47 -12.10 -0.94
C SER A 71 -7.62 -12.06 0.58
N TYR A 72 -6.69 -12.69 1.31
CA TYR A 72 -6.67 -12.66 2.77
C TYR A 72 -5.90 -11.46 3.31
N ILE A 73 -4.98 -10.90 2.51
CA ILE A 73 -4.06 -9.84 2.94
C ILE A 73 -4.84 -8.54 3.15
N ASP A 74 -4.87 -8.05 4.40
CA ASP A 74 -5.40 -6.73 4.74
C ASP A 74 -4.29 -5.73 5.14
N HIS A 75 -3.10 -6.23 5.47
CA HIS A 75 -1.96 -5.45 5.92
C HIS A 75 -0.68 -5.94 5.25
N LEU A 76 -0.10 -5.11 4.39
CA LEU A 76 1.22 -5.34 3.82
C LEU A 76 2.15 -4.21 4.27
N ASP A 77 3.07 -4.54 5.17
CA ASP A 77 4.07 -3.59 5.68
C ASP A 77 5.48 -4.18 5.53
N LEU A 78 6.32 -3.47 4.78
CA LEU A 78 7.69 -3.85 4.48
C LEU A 78 8.74 -3.13 5.35
N THR A 79 8.32 -2.27 6.28
CA THR A 79 9.25 -1.45 7.09
C THR A 79 10.06 -2.24 8.10
N LEU A 80 9.64 -3.48 8.42
CA LEU A 80 10.42 -4.41 9.25
C LEU A 80 11.61 -5.03 8.49
N MET A 81 11.68 -4.87 7.17
CA MET A 81 12.82 -5.28 6.36
C MET A 81 13.94 -4.25 6.44
N SER A 82 15.19 -4.68 6.23
CA SER A 82 16.33 -3.76 6.13
C SER A 82 16.18 -2.82 4.93
N GLU A 83 16.88 -1.68 4.96
CA GLU A 83 16.91 -0.78 3.79
C GLU A 83 17.44 -1.50 2.55
N GLU A 84 18.52 -2.28 2.69
CA GLU A 84 19.11 -3.07 1.61
C GLU A 84 18.08 -4.02 0.96
N ASP A 85 17.33 -4.76 1.77
CA ASP A 85 16.33 -5.70 1.26
C ASP A 85 15.16 -4.97 0.57
N ARG A 86 14.78 -3.78 1.05
CA ARG A 86 13.73 -2.97 0.40
C ARG A 86 14.18 -2.39 -0.94
N LEU A 87 15.49 -2.15 -1.12
CA LEU A 87 16.05 -1.74 -2.41
C LEU A 87 15.97 -2.85 -3.45
N GLU A 88 15.75 -4.11 -3.07
CA GLU A 88 15.54 -5.20 -4.01
C GLU A 88 14.07 -5.40 -4.42
N ILE A 89 13.15 -4.63 -3.85
CA ILE A 89 11.71 -4.74 -4.14
C ILE A 89 11.36 -3.96 -5.40
N THR A 90 10.94 -4.68 -6.43
CA THR A 90 10.54 -4.15 -7.74
C THR A 90 9.05 -4.41 -8.01
N ASP A 91 8.47 -3.72 -9.00
CA ASP A 91 7.05 -3.90 -9.37
C ASP A 91 6.67 -5.38 -9.54
N PRO A 92 7.41 -6.23 -10.31
CA PRO A 92 7.05 -7.63 -10.49
C PRO A 92 7.07 -8.47 -9.21
N LYS A 93 7.89 -8.08 -8.22
CA LYS A 93 7.96 -8.75 -6.92
C LYS A 93 6.71 -8.45 -6.07
N LEU A 94 6.12 -7.25 -6.22
CA LEU A 94 4.90 -6.83 -5.53
C LEU A 94 3.60 -7.17 -6.28
N THR A 95 3.63 -7.34 -7.60
CA THR A 95 2.45 -7.66 -8.41
C THR A 95 1.58 -8.80 -7.83
N PRO A 96 2.12 -9.91 -7.29
CA PRO A 96 1.29 -10.98 -6.73
C PRO A 96 0.44 -10.58 -5.52
N PHE A 97 0.86 -9.53 -4.80
CA PHE A 97 0.10 -8.98 -3.68
C PHE A 97 -1.03 -8.09 -4.18
N ILE A 98 -0.81 -7.37 -5.30
CA ILE A 98 -1.72 -6.32 -5.75
C ILE A 98 -2.68 -6.73 -6.87
N TYR A 99 -2.21 -7.52 -7.83
CA TYR A 99 -2.93 -7.79 -9.09
C TYR A 99 -4.00 -8.90 -8.98
N THR A 100 -4.07 -9.62 -7.88
CA THR A 100 -5.04 -10.72 -7.75
C THR A 100 -6.44 -10.17 -7.51
N GLN A 101 -7.48 -10.85 -8.04
CA GLN A 101 -8.90 -10.45 -7.98
C GLN A 101 -9.49 -10.28 -6.56
N GLY A 102 -8.67 -10.33 -5.51
CA GLY A 102 -9.07 -10.28 -4.10
C GLY A 102 -8.50 -9.11 -3.28
N ILE A 103 -7.80 -8.15 -3.87
CA ILE A 103 -7.19 -7.04 -3.10
C ILE A 103 -8.21 -6.05 -2.50
N SER A 104 -9.51 -6.24 -2.72
CA SER A 104 -10.55 -5.35 -2.17
C SER A 104 -10.51 -5.19 -0.65
N LYS A 105 -9.80 -6.07 0.07
CA LYS A 105 -9.65 -6.02 1.54
C LYS A 105 -8.36 -5.36 2.02
N LEU A 106 -7.46 -4.93 1.13
CA LEU A 106 -6.22 -4.30 1.55
C LEU A 106 -6.51 -2.96 2.23
N ARG A 107 -6.12 -2.84 3.50
CA ARG A 107 -6.34 -1.65 4.33
C ARG A 107 -5.06 -0.86 4.57
N ILE A 108 -3.93 -1.55 4.62
CA ILE A 108 -2.64 -0.95 4.89
C ILE A 108 -1.63 -1.44 3.84
N LEU A 109 -1.03 -0.49 3.14
CA LEU A 109 0.06 -0.71 2.20
C LEU A 109 1.21 0.22 2.55
N ASN A 110 2.27 -0.34 3.14
CA ASN A 110 3.46 0.39 3.53
C ASN A 110 4.67 -0.17 2.79
N VAL A 111 5.06 0.53 1.73
CA VAL A 111 6.21 0.23 0.87
C VAL A 111 7.28 1.31 0.98
N TYR A 112 7.31 2.02 2.11
CA TYR A 112 8.28 3.06 2.38
C TYR A 112 9.70 2.53 2.13
N GLY A 113 10.51 3.30 1.38
CA GLY A 113 11.90 2.95 1.09
C GLY A 113 12.10 1.93 -0.04
N CYS A 114 11.03 1.42 -0.66
CA CYS A 114 11.14 0.58 -1.85
C CYS A 114 11.44 1.44 -3.08
N ARG A 115 12.73 1.78 -3.26
CA ARG A 115 13.18 2.77 -4.25
C ARG A 115 13.03 2.31 -5.70
N LEU A 116 13.04 1.01 -5.97
CA LEU A 116 12.89 0.46 -7.33
C LEU A 116 11.43 0.33 -7.79
N LEU A 117 10.47 0.82 -7.01
CA LEU A 117 9.08 0.88 -7.45
C LEU A 117 8.87 2.00 -8.44
N THR A 118 8.19 1.70 -9.54
CA THR A 118 8.00 2.62 -10.66
C THR A 118 6.53 3.05 -10.80
N ASN A 119 6.28 3.91 -11.78
CA ASN A 119 4.91 4.24 -12.19
C ASN A 119 4.10 3.01 -12.64
N GLY A 120 4.76 1.91 -13.03
CA GLY A 120 4.10 0.63 -13.29
C GLY A 120 3.31 0.12 -12.08
N PHE A 121 3.93 0.14 -10.90
CA PHE A 121 3.29 -0.18 -9.63
C PHE A 121 2.18 0.82 -9.26
N ALA A 122 2.42 2.12 -9.44
CA ALA A 122 1.40 3.14 -9.13
C ALA A 122 0.16 3.01 -10.04
N ARG A 123 0.34 2.71 -11.33
CA ARG A 123 -0.74 2.37 -12.26
C ARG A 123 -1.49 1.13 -11.86
N LEU A 124 -0.77 0.11 -11.39
CA LEU A 124 -1.38 -1.10 -10.88
C LEU A 124 -2.27 -0.79 -9.66
N LEU A 125 -1.82 0.03 -8.71
CA LEU A 125 -2.64 0.48 -7.59
C LEU A 125 -3.85 1.30 -8.05
N ALA A 126 -3.64 2.26 -8.95
CA ALA A 126 -4.71 3.11 -9.48
C ALA A 126 -5.80 2.29 -10.21
N SER A 127 -5.41 1.24 -10.93
CA SER A 127 -6.35 0.34 -11.61
C SER A 127 -6.98 -0.72 -10.68
N SER A 128 -6.51 -0.83 -9.44
CA SER A 128 -7.02 -1.78 -8.45
C SER A 128 -8.16 -1.16 -7.64
N ASN A 129 -9.18 -1.96 -7.32
CA ASN A 129 -10.32 -1.51 -6.54
C ASN A 129 -10.00 -1.50 -5.02
N LEU A 130 -9.24 -0.51 -4.57
CA LEU A 130 -8.71 -0.38 -3.21
C LEU A 130 -9.62 0.45 -2.28
N MET A 131 -10.92 0.18 -2.29
CA MET A 131 -11.92 0.95 -1.54
C MET A 131 -11.73 0.89 -0.02
N GLU A 132 -11.12 -0.18 0.49
CA GLU A 132 -10.87 -0.40 1.92
C GLU A 132 -9.52 0.16 2.39
N LEU A 133 -8.72 0.74 1.49
CA LEU A 133 -7.40 1.25 1.82
C LEU A 133 -7.51 2.48 2.71
N ILE A 134 -6.87 2.42 3.87
CA ILE A 134 -6.89 3.45 4.91
C ILE A 134 -5.49 4.06 5.09
N TYR A 135 -4.43 3.28 4.84
CA TYR A 135 -3.05 3.72 4.99
C TYR A 135 -2.25 3.35 3.73
N LEU A 136 -1.67 4.35 3.10
CA LEU A 136 -0.74 4.19 1.99
C LEU A 136 0.54 4.98 2.27
N ASP A 137 1.68 4.30 2.31
CA ASP A 137 2.98 4.96 2.43
C ASP A 137 3.88 4.59 1.25
N LEU A 138 4.13 5.59 0.41
CA LEU A 138 5.02 5.56 -0.75
C LEU A 138 6.28 6.40 -0.50
N GLY A 139 6.55 6.79 0.75
CA GLY A 139 7.71 7.58 1.09
C GLY A 139 9.00 6.94 0.58
N GLN A 140 9.91 7.75 0.05
CA GLN A 140 11.17 7.34 -0.56
C GLN A 140 11.02 6.46 -1.81
N CYS A 141 9.82 6.27 -2.38
CA CYS A 141 9.64 5.68 -3.71
C CYS A 141 9.91 6.74 -4.79
N VAL A 142 11.20 6.99 -5.07
CA VAL A 142 11.66 8.14 -5.88
C VAL A 142 11.28 8.11 -7.37
N HIS A 143 10.86 6.96 -7.90
CA HIS A 143 10.46 6.80 -9.31
C HIS A 143 8.94 6.84 -9.53
N ILE A 144 8.14 7.03 -8.48
CA ILE A 144 6.69 7.22 -8.57
C ILE A 144 6.37 8.72 -8.65
N ARG A 145 5.57 9.12 -9.66
CA ARG A 145 5.24 10.53 -9.97
C ARG A 145 3.80 10.91 -9.60
N ALA A 146 3.57 12.22 -9.43
CA ALA A 146 2.31 12.80 -8.95
C ALA A 146 1.04 12.44 -9.74
N PRO A 147 1.01 12.35 -11.09
CA PRO A 147 -0.22 12.04 -11.82
C PRO A 147 -0.84 10.69 -11.44
N PHE A 148 0.00 9.70 -11.12
CA PHE A 148 -0.49 8.39 -10.69
C PHE A 148 -1.01 8.41 -9.25
N ILE A 149 -0.47 9.28 -8.40
CA ILE A 149 -0.99 9.47 -7.04
C ILE A 149 -2.38 10.11 -7.08
N SER A 150 -2.60 11.08 -7.98
CA SER A 150 -3.92 11.69 -8.19
C SER A 150 -4.99 10.64 -8.52
N GLN A 151 -4.65 9.67 -9.37
CA GLN A 151 -5.57 8.57 -9.70
C GLN A 151 -5.86 7.67 -8.48
N ILE A 152 -4.85 7.38 -7.66
CA ILE A 152 -5.02 6.59 -6.43
C ILE A 152 -5.95 7.32 -5.44
N VAL A 153 -5.73 8.63 -5.23
CA VAL A 153 -6.53 9.48 -4.34
C VAL A 153 -8.01 9.48 -4.74
N LYS A 154 -8.32 9.50 -6.04
CA LYS A 154 -9.70 9.45 -6.54
C LYS A 154 -10.39 8.11 -6.28
N ASN A 155 -9.63 7.02 -6.24
CA ASN A 155 -10.17 5.67 -6.10
C ASN A 155 -10.20 5.18 -4.64
N CYS A 156 -9.34 5.72 -3.77
CA CYS A 156 -9.19 5.27 -2.37
C CYS A 156 -9.94 6.18 -1.40
N ILE A 157 -11.26 6.22 -1.46
CA ILE A 157 -12.11 7.16 -0.69
C ILE A 157 -12.04 7.02 0.84
N ARG A 158 -11.46 5.93 1.36
CA ARG A 158 -11.30 5.67 2.80
C ARG A 158 -9.90 5.99 3.31
N LEU A 159 -9.04 6.52 2.47
CA LEU A 159 -7.65 6.80 2.80
C LEU A 159 -7.58 7.87 3.90
N MET A 160 -6.96 7.52 5.02
CA MET A 160 -6.75 8.40 6.17
C MET A 160 -5.29 8.82 6.31
N TYR A 161 -4.36 8.08 5.70
CA TYR A 161 -2.95 8.44 5.67
C TYR A 161 -2.35 8.24 4.28
N LEU A 162 -1.64 9.26 3.80
CA LEU A 162 -0.84 9.23 2.57
C LEU A 162 0.59 9.72 2.84
N GLY A 163 1.55 8.79 2.82
CA GLY A 163 2.96 9.09 2.91
C GLY A 163 3.59 9.31 1.54
N MET A 164 4.17 10.50 1.30
CA MET A 164 4.89 10.83 0.06
C MET A 164 6.28 11.40 0.33
N GLN A 165 6.79 11.22 1.55
CA GLN A 165 8.03 11.81 2.01
C GLN A 165 9.19 11.50 1.05
N GLY A 166 9.93 12.53 0.60
CA GLY A 166 11.11 12.33 -0.25
C GLY A 166 10.83 11.85 -1.68
N MET A 167 9.56 11.80 -2.11
CA MET A 167 9.20 11.51 -3.50
C MET A 167 9.51 12.71 -4.42
N ARG A 168 9.68 12.43 -5.71
CA ARG A 168 9.77 13.46 -6.76
C ARG A 168 8.38 13.67 -7.35
N LEU A 169 7.74 14.79 -6.98
CA LEU A 169 6.38 15.12 -7.45
C LEU A 169 6.37 15.77 -8.83
N GLU A 170 7.53 16.22 -9.31
CA GLU A 170 7.71 16.76 -10.66
C GLU A 170 7.36 15.75 -11.75
N HIS A 171 6.65 16.22 -12.77
CA HIS A 171 6.40 15.49 -13.99
C HIS A 171 7.25 16.10 -15.11
N PHE A 172 7.99 15.28 -15.84
CA PHE A 172 8.73 15.71 -17.02
C PHE A 172 7.80 15.61 -18.22
N VAL A 173 7.41 16.74 -18.81
CA VAL A 173 6.64 16.78 -20.05
C VAL A 173 7.62 16.98 -21.20
N VAL A 174 7.66 16.01 -22.12
CA VAL A 174 8.23 16.21 -23.45
C VAL A 174 7.05 16.43 -24.38
N TYR A 175 6.99 17.58 -25.07
CA TYR A 175 5.92 17.90 -26.00
C TYR A 175 5.77 16.78 -27.05
N GLY A 176 4.66 16.04 -27.01
CA GLY A 176 4.25 15.21 -28.16
C GLY A 176 3.51 13.92 -27.87
N GLU A 177 3.87 13.14 -26.86
CA GLU A 177 3.22 11.84 -26.59
C GLU A 177 3.28 11.47 -25.11
N GLU A 178 2.23 10.80 -24.60
CA GLU A 178 2.28 10.08 -23.32
C GLU A 178 3.33 8.98 -23.41
N ILE A 179 4.53 9.20 -22.85
CA ILE A 179 5.57 8.19 -22.82
C ILE A 179 6.11 7.99 -21.40
N THR A 180 6.42 6.72 -21.15
CA THR A 180 6.53 6.02 -19.89
C THR A 180 7.84 6.19 -19.13
N ASP A 181 8.89 6.82 -19.67
CA ASP A 181 10.17 6.99 -18.97
C ASP A 181 10.92 8.21 -19.53
N PHE A 182 11.28 9.19 -18.67
CA PHE A 182 12.05 10.37 -19.08
C PHE A 182 12.92 10.93 -17.96
N ASP A 183 14.19 11.19 -18.30
CA ASP A 183 15.19 11.97 -17.57
C ASP A 183 15.45 13.37 -18.19
N ASP A 184 14.87 13.73 -19.35
CA ASP A 184 15.20 14.97 -20.07
C ASP A 184 13.97 15.74 -20.62
N GLY A 185 13.02 16.14 -19.75
CA GLY A 185 11.84 16.92 -20.14
C GLY A 185 11.70 18.27 -19.42
N GLU A 186 10.76 19.11 -19.88
CA GLU A 186 10.40 20.35 -19.18
C GLU A 186 9.59 19.99 -17.91
N ILE A 187 9.87 20.62 -16.77
CA ILE A 187 9.20 20.29 -15.50
C ILE A 187 7.80 20.93 -15.48
N ASP A 188 6.76 20.11 -15.63
CA ASP A 188 5.37 20.53 -15.42
C ASP A 188 4.98 20.30 -13.95
N VAL A 189 4.89 21.40 -13.20
CA VAL A 189 4.42 21.41 -11.80
C VAL A 189 2.89 21.55 -11.69
N GLY A 190 2.16 21.73 -12.80
CA GLY A 190 0.70 21.88 -12.79
C GLY A 190 -0.01 20.65 -12.20
N TRP A 191 0.56 19.45 -12.39
CA TRP A 191 0.07 18.22 -11.78
C TRP A 191 0.15 18.20 -10.26
N VAL A 192 1.14 18.89 -9.68
CA VAL A 192 1.29 18.99 -8.23
C VAL A 192 0.13 19.79 -7.66
N ASP A 193 -0.20 20.91 -8.30
CA ASP A 193 -1.33 21.76 -7.92
C ASP A 193 -2.69 21.08 -8.13
N GLN A 194 -2.83 20.23 -9.15
CA GLN A 194 -4.03 19.41 -9.36
C GLN A 194 -4.14 18.30 -8.32
N LEU A 195 -3.01 17.67 -7.95
CA LEU A 195 -2.99 16.66 -6.89
C LEU A 195 -3.49 17.25 -5.56
N ALA A 196 -3.12 18.49 -5.21
CA ALA A 196 -3.68 19.15 -4.02
C ALA A 196 -5.21 19.29 -4.09
N ILE A 197 -5.75 19.69 -5.25
CA ILE A 197 -7.20 19.78 -5.46
C ILE A 197 -7.84 18.41 -5.28
N ASP A 198 -7.30 17.39 -5.94
CA ASP A 198 -7.84 16.04 -5.87
C ASP A 198 -7.83 15.49 -4.43
N ILE A 199 -6.79 15.78 -3.64
CA ILE A 199 -6.72 15.42 -2.23
C ILE A 199 -7.83 16.13 -1.43
N ILE A 200 -7.96 17.44 -1.60
CA ILE A 200 -8.95 18.24 -0.85
C ILE A 200 -10.37 17.78 -1.18
N ASP A 201 -10.66 17.53 -2.46
CA ASP A 201 -12.01 17.20 -2.93
C ASP A 201 -12.42 15.78 -2.56
N ASN A 202 -11.48 14.82 -2.56
CA ASN A 202 -11.80 13.40 -2.37
C ASN A 202 -11.51 12.89 -0.95
N LEU A 203 -10.57 13.50 -0.23
CA LEU A 203 -10.05 13.02 1.06
C LEU A 203 -9.93 14.17 2.08
N PRO A 204 -11.03 14.76 2.54
CA PRO A 204 -11.02 15.98 3.35
C PRO A 204 -10.37 15.81 4.73
N ASP A 205 -10.37 14.61 5.30
CA ASP A 205 -9.82 14.31 6.63
C ASP A 205 -8.45 13.58 6.56
N LEU A 206 -7.77 13.67 5.42
CA LEU A 206 -6.51 12.97 5.18
C LEU A 206 -5.36 13.54 6.01
N ARG A 207 -4.58 12.64 6.60
CA ARG A 207 -3.22 12.93 7.06
C ARG A 207 -2.23 12.71 5.94
N ILE A 208 -1.46 13.73 5.58
CA ILE A 208 -0.53 13.68 4.46
C ILE A 208 0.89 14.04 4.88
N ASP A 209 1.86 13.21 4.50
CA ASP A 209 3.28 13.50 4.70
C ASP A 209 3.95 13.92 3.40
N VAL A 210 4.28 15.20 3.30
CA VAL A 210 4.94 15.82 2.15
C VAL A 210 6.34 16.36 2.49
N ARG A 211 6.95 15.84 3.56
CA ARG A 211 8.31 16.22 3.96
C ARG A 211 9.31 15.85 2.87
N MET A 212 10.25 16.74 2.57
CA MET A 212 11.33 16.50 1.61
C MET A 212 10.86 16.12 0.18
N CYS A 213 9.60 16.33 -0.19
CA CYS A 213 9.16 16.11 -1.57
C CYS A 213 9.84 17.12 -2.50
N PHE A 214 10.43 16.61 -3.59
CA PHE A 214 10.99 17.44 -4.65
C PHE A 214 9.88 17.88 -5.61
N GLY A 215 9.95 19.12 -6.11
CA GLY A 215 8.94 19.67 -7.03
C GLY A 215 7.65 20.19 -6.36
N ARG A 216 7.58 20.22 -5.02
CA ARG A 216 6.47 20.87 -4.30
C ARG A 216 6.53 22.39 -4.48
N THR A 217 5.40 23.02 -4.80
CA THR A 217 5.28 24.47 -4.94
C THR A 217 4.69 25.11 -3.68
N ASP A 218 4.90 26.42 -3.49
CA ASP A 218 4.21 27.16 -2.42
C ASP A 218 2.68 27.14 -2.62
N ILE A 219 2.23 27.13 -3.88
CA ILE A 219 0.80 27.05 -4.23
C ILE A 219 0.21 25.72 -3.77
N PHE A 220 0.90 24.60 -3.99
CA PHE A 220 0.50 23.29 -3.51
C PHE A 220 0.32 23.27 -1.99
N LEU A 221 1.31 23.78 -1.24
CA LEU A 221 1.24 23.83 0.22
C LEU A 221 0.15 24.77 0.71
N GLN A 222 -0.05 25.92 0.07
CA GLN A 222 -1.13 26.86 0.39
C GLN A 222 -2.51 26.23 0.15
N LYS A 223 -2.70 25.52 -0.97
CA LYS A 223 -3.94 24.80 -1.26
C LYS A 223 -4.23 23.75 -0.20
N LEU A 224 -3.27 22.87 0.10
CA LEU A 224 -3.48 21.88 1.16
C LEU A 224 -3.79 22.54 2.51
N SER A 225 -3.04 23.59 2.88
CA SER A 225 -3.23 24.31 4.14
C SER A 225 -4.55 25.10 4.21
N SER A 226 -5.23 25.32 3.07
CA SER A 226 -6.53 25.99 3.03
C SER A 226 -7.67 25.10 3.55
N ASN A 227 -7.47 23.78 3.57
CA ASN A 227 -8.41 22.85 4.17
C ASN A 227 -8.02 22.57 5.63
N SER A 228 -8.84 23.04 6.57
CA SER A 228 -8.60 22.91 8.01
C SER A 228 -8.67 21.49 8.55
N ASN A 229 -9.25 20.55 7.79
CA ASN A 229 -9.42 19.17 8.21
C ASN A 229 -8.22 18.28 7.85
N LEU A 230 -7.34 18.75 6.97
CA LEU A 230 -6.13 18.02 6.60
C LEU A 230 -5.05 18.14 7.68
N GLU A 231 -4.46 17.01 8.07
CA GLU A 231 -3.24 17.01 8.88
C GLU A 231 -2.02 16.90 7.97
N ILE A 232 -1.31 18.01 7.77
CA ILE A 232 -0.17 18.08 6.85
C ILE A 232 1.13 18.01 7.65
N LEU A 233 1.91 16.95 7.42
CA LEU A 233 3.28 16.85 7.90
C LEU A 233 4.20 17.44 6.83
N TYR A 234 4.76 18.61 7.12
CA TYR A 234 5.76 19.25 6.28
C TYR A 234 6.79 19.96 7.16
N THR A 235 8.06 19.93 6.76
CA THR A 235 9.07 20.80 7.33
C THR A 235 8.95 22.15 6.62
N LYS A 236 8.66 23.23 7.37
CA LYS A 236 8.94 24.59 6.91
C LYS A 236 10.43 24.63 6.60
N CYS A 237 10.80 24.88 5.35
CA CYS A 237 12.18 25.22 5.03
C CYS A 237 12.48 26.52 5.79
N THR A 238 13.28 26.44 6.85
CA THR A 238 13.92 27.60 7.49
C THR A 238 15.05 28.11 6.62
#